data_AF-A0A0S8GZW6-F1
#
_entry.id   AF-A0A0S8GZW6-F1
#
_cell.length_a   1.000
_cell.length_b   1.000
_cell.length_c   1.000
_cell.angle_alpha   90.00
_cell.angle_beta   90.00
_cell.angle_gamma   90.00
#
_symmetry.space_group_name_H-M   'P 1'
#
loop_
_entity.id
_entity.type
_entity.pdbx_description
1 polymer ?
#
loop_
_entity_poly.entity_id
_entity_poly.type
_entity_poly.pdbx_seq_one_letter_code
_entity_poly.pdbx_strand_id
1 'polypeptide(L)'
;YMITVDDLRSAFITAWEHLKPGGVFLTFVEESAGQFKQNKTQCSTHSQGDVEIVFVENDYDPDPTDTTGEATFVYLIRRRGKLEIHTDHHLFGIFTLETWLDLLEEVGFEVKQMKFEHSTFTEGESYPMFVCTKPLG
;
A
#
# COMPACT_ATOMS: atom_id res chain seq x y z
N TYR A 1 -10.91 -5.92 -1.07
CA TYR A 1 -10.03 -5.10 -0.22
C TYR A 1 -9.35 -5.99 0.79
N MET A 2 -8.21 -5.57 1.31
CA MET A 2 -7.47 -6.26 2.38
C MET A 2 -7.52 -5.34 3.61
N ILE A 3 -8.60 -5.44 4.37
CA ILE A 3 -8.96 -4.47 5.43
C ILE A 3 -9.10 -5.13 6.80
N THR A 4 -9.01 -6.46 6.86
CA THR A 4 -8.96 -7.22 8.10
C THR A 4 -7.64 -7.96 8.23
N VAL A 5 -7.28 -8.30 9.47
CA VAL A 5 -6.12 -9.16 9.77
C VAL A 5 -6.21 -10.50 9.03
N ASP A 6 -7.42 -11.06 8.90
CA ASP A 6 -7.66 -12.32 8.18
C ASP A 6 -7.44 -12.18 6.67
N ASP A 7 -7.81 -11.05 6.07
CA ASP A 7 -7.52 -10.78 4.65
C ASP A 7 -6.01 -10.69 4.41
N LEU A 8 -5.29 -10.00 5.30
CA LEU A 8 -3.83 -9.85 5.24
C LEU A 8 -3.14 -11.21 5.35
N ARG A 9 -3.55 -12.02 6.34
CA ARG A 9 -3.06 -13.39 6.53
C ARG A 9 -3.34 -14.26 5.30
N SER A 10 -4.53 -14.17 4.73
CA SER A 10 -4.92 -14.93 3.53
C SER A 10 -4.05 -14.58 2.31
N ALA A 11 -3.67 -13.31 2.17
CA ALA A 11 -2.74 -12.88 1.13
C ALA A 11 -1.34 -13.47 1.33
N PHE A 12 -0.83 -13.52 2.56
CA PHE A 12 0.47 -14.14 2.87
C PHE A 12 0.47 -15.66 2.66
N ILE A 13 -0.61 -16.34 3.03
CA ILE A 13 -0.79 -17.78 2.73
C ILE A 13 -0.74 -18.00 1.22
N THR A 14 -1.46 -17.19 0.46
CA THR A 14 -1.45 -17.29 -1.00
C THR A 14 -0.03 -17.09 -1.54
N ALA A 15 0.71 -16.08 -1.07
CA ALA A 15 2.10 -15.87 -1.48
C ALA A 15 2.99 -17.08 -1.15
N TRP A 16 2.85 -17.64 0.05
CA TRP A 16 3.59 -18.82 0.48
C TRP A 16 3.34 -20.05 -0.39
N GLU A 17 2.07 -20.34 -0.71
CA GLU A 17 1.68 -21.49 -1.52
C GLU A 17 2.28 -21.43 -2.93
N HIS A 18 2.41 -20.24 -3.50
CA HIS A 18 2.95 -20.03 -4.84
C HIS A 18 4.50 -20.07 -4.90
N LEU A 19 5.17 -19.99 -3.75
CA LEU A 19 6.63 -20.04 -3.70
C LEU A 19 7.16 -21.48 -3.63
N LYS A 20 8.24 -21.72 -4.37
CA LYS A 20 9.09 -22.89 -4.20
C LYS A 20 9.96 -22.73 -2.94
N PRO A 21 10.50 -23.82 -2.35
CA PRO A 21 11.54 -23.73 -1.33
C PRO A 21 12.71 -22.84 -1.81
N GLY A 22 13.17 -21.94 -0.95
CA GLY A 22 14.16 -20.90 -1.26
C GLY A 22 13.61 -19.69 -2.04
N GLY A 23 12.31 -19.68 -2.38
CA GLY A 23 11.66 -18.55 -3.02
C GLY A 23 11.49 -17.35 -2.08
N VAL A 24 11.43 -16.15 -2.66
CA VAL A 24 11.34 -14.89 -1.91
C VAL A 24 10.07 -14.14 -2.27
N PHE A 25 9.34 -13.69 -1.25
CA PHE A 25 8.27 -12.71 -1.34
C PHE A 25 8.76 -11.37 -0.77
N LEU A 26 8.46 -10.28 -1.49
CA LEU A 26 8.79 -8.92 -1.08
C LEU A 26 7.50 -8.14 -0.93
N THR A 27 7.32 -7.49 0.22
CA THR A 27 6.20 -6.56 0.45
C THR A 27 6.68 -5.38 1.27
N PHE A 28 6.20 -4.18 0.96
CA PHE A 28 6.46 -2.99 1.76
C PHE A 28 5.14 -2.43 2.31
N VAL A 29 5.24 -1.72 3.43
CA VAL A 29 4.09 -1.17 4.15
C VAL A 29 4.06 0.32 3.89
N GLU A 30 3.14 0.74 3.03
CA GLU A 30 2.98 2.16 2.64
C GLU A 30 2.35 2.97 3.78
N GLU A 31 1.30 2.42 4.41
CA GLU A 31 0.64 3.00 5.57
C GLU A 31 0.64 2.02 6.74
N SER A 32 0.98 2.49 7.94
CA SER A 32 0.99 1.67 9.16
C SER A 32 0.35 2.40 10.34
N ALA A 33 -0.26 1.62 11.22
CA ALA A 33 -0.83 2.14 12.46
C ALA A 33 0.29 2.73 13.32
N GLY A 34 0.28 4.06 13.48
CA GLY A 34 1.33 4.84 14.16
C GLY A 34 2.13 5.79 13.25
N GLN A 35 2.12 5.57 11.93
CA GLN A 35 2.71 6.48 10.94
C GLN A 35 1.67 7.13 10.02
N PHE A 36 0.43 6.61 10.04
CA PHE A 36 -0.67 7.14 9.25
C PHE A 36 -0.89 8.62 9.54
N LYS A 37 -0.92 9.42 8.47
CA LYS A 37 -1.14 10.86 8.55
C LYS A 37 -2.56 11.17 8.10
N GLN A 38 -3.38 11.57 9.07
CA GLN A 38 -4.75 12.01 8.79
C GLN A 38 -4.79 13.11 7.73
N ASN A 39 -5.70 12.94 6.77
CA ASN A 39 -5.95 13.88 5.68
C ASN A 39 -4.70 14.11 4.81
N LYS A 40 -3.81 13.11 4.69
CA LYS A 40 -2.67 13.14 3.77
C LYS A 40 -3.24 13.30 2.36
N THR A 41 -2.86 14.40 1.71
CA THR A 41 -3.37 14.74 0.38
C THR A 41 -2.20 14.82 -0.58
N GLN A 42 -2.26 14.04 -1.65
CA GLN A 42 -1.33 14.11 -2.76
C GLN A 42 -2.04 14.73 -3.96
N CYS A 43 -1.34 15.58 -4.69
CA CYS A 43 -1.84 16.18 -5.91
C CYS A 43 -0.74 16.16 -6.97
N SER A 44 -1.05 15.63 -8.14
CA SER A 44 -0.14 15.61 -9.27
C SER A 44 -0.85 16.07 -10.54
N THR A 45 -0.05 16.54 -11.49
CA THR A 45 -0.54 16.90 -12.81
C THR A 45 0.33 16.23 -13.86
N HIS A 46 -0.32 15.71 -14.90
CA HIS A 46 0.35 15.01 -15.99
C HIS A 46 -0.27 15.43 -17.32
N SER A 47 0.54 15.47 -18.37
CA SER A 47 0.06 15.75 -19.72
C SER A 47 0.76 14.90 -20.75
N GLN A 48 0.00 14.46 -21.76
CA GLN A 48 0.52 13.75 -22.92
C GLN A 48 -0.39 13.99 -24.13
N GLY A 49 0.18 14.59 -25.19
CA GLY A 49 -0.60 14.96 -26.38
C GLY A 49 -1.75 15.91 -26.03
N ASP A 50 -2.97 15.56 -26.46
CA ASP A 50 -4.19 16.35 -26.22
C ASP A 50 -4.84 16.11 -24.84
N VAL A 51 -4.15 15.42 -23.93
CA VAL A 51 -4.69 14.96 -22.64
C VAL A 51 -3.93 15.61 -21.49
N GLU A 52 -4.66 16.24 -20.58
CA GLU A 52 -4.16 16.78 -19.31
C GLU A 52 -4.94 16.15 -18.17
N ILE A 53 -4.25 15.76 -17.10
CA ILE A 53 -4.85 15.13 -15.92
C ILE A 53 -4.36 15.88 -14.70
N VAL A 54 -5.30 16.30 -13.85
CA VAL A 54 -5.02 16.59 -12.44
C VAL A 54 -5.55 15.41 -11.63
N PHE A 55 -4.70 14.85 -10.79
CA PHE A 55 -5.03 13.77 -9.89
C PHE A 55 -4.89 14.27 -8.46
N VAL A 56 -5.91 14.03 -7.64
CA VAL A 56 -5.89 14.29 -6.20
C VAL A 56 -6.25 12.99 -5.50
N GLU A 57 -5.45 12.62 -4.52
CA GLU A 57 -5.69 11.51 -3.59
C GLU A 57 -5.70 12.07 -2.18
N ASN A 58 -6.64 11.59 -1.37
CA ASN A 58 -6.77 11.98 0.02
C ASN A 58 -7.04 10.76 0.89
N ASP A 59 -6.15 10.53 1.85
CA ASP A 59 -6.25 9.43 2.80
C ASP A 59 -6.80 9.93 4.13
N TYR A 60 -7.80 9.22 4.64
CA TYR A 60 -8.45 9.51 5.90
C TYR A 60 -8.73 8.23 6.67
N ASP A 61 -8.64 8.28 7.99
CA ASP A 61 -9.02 7.16 8.85
C ASP A 61 -10.12 7.66 9.81
N PRO A 62 -11.38 7.26 9.58
CA PRO A 62 -12.51 7.74 10.36
C PRO A 62 -12.58 7.13 11.77
N ASP A 63 -11.96 5.97 12.00
CA ASP A 63 -11.92 5.29 13.30
C ASP A 63 -10.52 4.70 13.56
N PRO A 64 -9.60 5.48 14.17
CA PRO A 64 -8.24 5.03 14.45
C PRO A 64 -8.13 3.89 15.46
N THR A 65 -9.25 3.39 16.01
CA THR A 65 -9.28 2.22 16.87
C THR A 65 -9.46 0.91 16.10
N ASP A 66 -9.81 0.98 14.82
CA ASP A 66 -9.87 -0.16 13.92
C ASP A 66 -8.59 -0.29 13.06
N THR A 67 -8.70 -0.99 11.93
CA THR A 67 -7.58 -1.24 11.00
C THR A 67 -7.90 -0.80 9.58
N THR A 68 -8.86 0.11 9.37
CA THR A 68 -9.35 0.49 8.05
C THR A 68 -9.23 2.00 7.81
N GLY A 69 -8.50 2.36 6.76
CA GLY A 69 -8.52 3.71 6.19
C GLY A 69 -9.38 3.77 4.93
N GLU A 70 -9.63 5.00 4.49
CA GLU A 70 -10.24 5.32 3.21
C GLU A 70 -9.35 6.24 2.38
N ALA A 71 -9.31 6.00 1.07
CA ALA A 71 -8.64 6.82 0.08
C ALA A 71 -9.68 7.36 -0.91
N THR A 72 -9.78 8.68 -1.01
CA THR A 72 -10.63 9.35 -1.99
C THR A 72 -9.78 9.86 -3.15
N PHE A 73 -10.16 9.47 -4.36
CA PHE A 73 -9.50 9.86 -5.59
C PHE A 73 -10.39 10.82 -6.39
N VAL A 74 -9.81 11.90 -6.90
CA VAL A 74 -10.46 12.85 -7.81
C VAL A 74 -9.56 13.05 -9.03
N TYR A 75 -10.11 12.74 -10.20
CA TYR A 75 -9.46 12.94 -11.49
C TYR A 75 -10.16 14.06 -12.26
N LEU A 76 -9.42 15.10 -12.62
CA LEU A 76 -9.85 16.12 -13.57
C LEU A 76 -9.13 15.85 -14.90
N ILE A 77 -9.82 15.22 -15.85
CA ILE A 77 -9.26 14.80 -17.13
C ILE A 77 -9.72 15.78 -18.20
N ARG A 78 -8.80 16.49 -18.83
CA ARG A 78 -9.09 17.32 -20.01
C ARG A 78 -8.63 16.61 -21.27
N ARG A 79 -9.53 16.47 -22.25
CA ARG A 79 -9.21 15.99 -23.60
C ARG A 79 -9.60 17.05 -24.61
N ARG A 80 -8.61 17.63 -25.30
CA ARG A 80 -8.83 18.74 -26.26
C ARG A 80 -9.64 19.89 -25.64
N GLY A 81 -9.30 20.25 -24.40
CA GLY A 81 -9.96 21.30 -23.62
C GLY A 81 -11.29 20.92 -22.98
N LYS A 82 -11.89 19.76 -23.28
CA LYS A 82 -13.13 19.29 -22.66
C LYS A 82 -12.83 18.57 -21.35
N LEU A 83 -13.46 18.99 -20.25
CA LEU A 83 -13.25 18.41 -18.93
C LEU A 83 -14.23 17.26 -18.66
N GLU A 84 -13.68 16.17 -18.14
CA GLU A 84 -14.38 15.08 -17.49
C GLU A 84 -13.87 14.98 -16.05
N ILE A 85 -14.77 14.75 -15.10
CA ILE A 85 -14.44 14.59 -13.69
C ILE A 85 -14.82 13.17 -13.29
N HIS A 86 -13.87 12.45 -12.72
CA HIS A 86 -14.11 11.12 -12.13
C HIS A 86 -13.69 11.14 -10.68
N THR A 87 -14.40 10.36 -9.87
CA THR A 87 -14.07 10.16 -8.48
C THR A 87 -14.11 8.67 -8.16
N ASP A 88 -13.22 8.23 -7.29
CA ASP A 88 -13.26 6.88 -6.72
C ASP A 88 -13.04 6.93 -5.21
N HIS A 89 -13.48 5.90 -4.51
CA HIS A 89 -13.35 5.77 -3.05
C HIS A 89 -13.01 4.32 -2.72
N HIS A 90 -11.86 4.13 -2.07
CA HIS A 90 -11.34 2.82 -1.73
C HIS A 90 -11.12 2.69 -0.23
N LEU A 91 -11.31 1.49 0.30
CA LEU A 91 -10.91 1.14 1.66
C LEU A 91 -9.57 0.40 1.62
N PHE A 92 -8.72 0.62 2.62
CA PHE A 92 -7.44 -0.08 2.75
C PHE A 92 -7.12 -0.41 4.20
N GLY A 93 -6.30 -1.43 4.41
CA GLY A 93 -5.90 -1.86 5.73
C GLY A 93 -4.74 -1.02 6.29
N ILE A 94 -4.86 -0.57 7.53
CA ILE A 94 -3.83 0.12 8.31
C ILE A 94 -3.47 -0.78 9.48
N PHE A 95 -2.43 -1.60 9.31
CA PHE A 95 -1.99 -2.55 10.33
C PHE A 95 -0.68 -2.08 10.97
N THR A 96 -0.39 -2.52 12.20
CA THR A 96 0.92 -2.28 12.82
C THR A 96 1.98 -3.14 12.14
N LEU A 97 3.23 -2.69 12.14
CA LEU A 97 4.35 -3.50 11.61
C LEU A 97 4.51 -4.83 12.36
N GLU A 98 4.15 -4.87 13.64
CA GLU A 98 4.12 -6.09 14.46
C GLU A 98 3.11 -7.10 13.90
N THR A 99 1.88 -6.67 13.58
CA THR A 99 0.88 -7.54 12.94
C THR A 99 1.38 -8.10 11.59
N TRP A 100 2.06 -7.30 10.78
CA TRP A 100 2.67 -7.80 9.54
C TRP A 100 3.72 -8.88 9.81
N LEU A 101 4.66 -8.60 10.72
CA LEU A 101 5.75 -9.52 11.06
C LEU A 101 5.21 -10.84 11.61
N ASP A 102 4.32 -10.79 12.61
CA ASP A 102 3.75 -11.96 13.27
C ASP A 102 3.02 -12.87 12.27
N LEU A 103 2.19 -12.30 11.40
CA LEU A 103 1.45 -13.08 10.41
C LEU A 103 2.36 -13.71 9.35
N LEU A 104 3.40 -13.01 8.90
CA LEU A 104 4.37 -13.55 7.95
C LEU A 104 5.13 -14.74 8.57
N GLU A 105 5.56 -14.61 9.82
CA GLU A 105 6.22 -15.69 10.56
C GLU A 105 5.26 -16.85 10.83
N GLU A 106 4.00 -16.59 11.19
CA GLU A 106 2.96 -17.60 11.42
C GLU A 106 2.70 -18.46 10.17
N VAL A 107 2.73 -17.83 8.98
CA VAL A 107 2.61 -18.55 7.70
C VAL A 107 3.81 -19.44 7.40
N GLY A 108 4.96 -19.16 8.02
CA GLY A 108 6.18 -19.97 7.94
C GLY A 108 7.36 -19.29 7.23
N PHE A 109 7.26 -18.00 6.91
CA PHE A 109 8.36 -17.26 6.30
C PHE A 109 9.49 -17.00 7.29
N GLU A 110 10.73 -17.06 6.80
CA GLU A 110 11.86 -16.38 7.45
C GLU A 110 11.84 -14.90 7.02
N VAL A 111 11.64 -13.98 7.96
CA VAL A 111 11.39 -12.58 7.66
C VAL A 111 12.60 -11.70 8.02
N LYS A 112 12.95 -10.77 7.14
CA LYS A 112 13.86 -9.67 7.43
C LYS A 112 13.19 -8.35 7.11
N GLN A 113 13.15 -7.45 8.08
CA GLN A 113 12.71 -6.07 7.85
C GLN A 113 13.89 -5.21 7.39
N MET A 114 13.69 -4.40 6.37
CA MET A 114 14.63 -3.39 5.91
C MET A 114 13.91 -2.09 5.56
N LYS A 115 14.68 -1.02 5.35
CA LYS A 115 14.17 0.21 4.76
C LYS A 115 14.17 0.09 3.25
N PHE A 116 13.06 0.45 2.63
CA PHE A 116 12.93 0.56 1.19
C PHE A 116 12.93 2.02 0.79
N GLU A 117 13.97 2.39 0.05
CA GLU A 117 14.14 3.69 -0.59
C GLU A 117 13.94 3.50 -2.09
N HIS A 118 13.25 4.45 -2.73
CA HIS A 118 13.02 4.40 -4.16
C HIS A 118 13.16 5.81 -4.77
N SER A 119 13.65 5.88 -6.01
CA SER A 119 13.92 7.16 -6.69
C SER A 119 12.67 8.00 -6.97
N THR A 120 11.49 7.41 -6.82
CA THR A 120 10.20 8.10 -6.98
C THR A 120 9.62 8.60 -5.67
N PHE A 121 10.21 8.26 -4.52
CA PHE A 121 9.79 8.78 -3.22
C PHE A 121 10.39 10.17 -2.99
N THR A 122 9.84 10.90 -2.02
CA THR A 122 10.42 12.18 -1.62
C THR A 122 11.85 11.95 -1.11
N GLU A 123 12.77 12.88 -1.35
CA GLU A 123 14.15 12.73 -0.86
C GLU A 123 14.17 12.55 0.67
N GLY A 124 14.79 11.45 1.12
CA GLY A 124 14.84 11.05 2.53
C GLY A 124 13.65 10.24 3.03
N GLU A 125 12.64 9.97 2.18
CA GLU A 125 11.50 9.10 2.50
C GLU A 125 11.84 7.63 2.27
N SER A 126 11.38 6.77 3.17
CA SER A 126 11.57 5.32 3.09
C SER A 126 10.41 4.60 3.76
N TYR A 127 10.06 3.42 3.25
CA TYR A 127 9.02 2.58 3.84
C TYR A 127 9.61 1.30 4.43
N PRO A 128 9.00 0.73 5.48
CA PRO A 128 9.33 -0.62 5.93
C PRO A 128 9.07 -1.64 4.82
N MET A 129 10.05 -2.49 4.53
CA MET A 129 9.91 -3.63 3.62
C MET A 129 10.27 -4.92 4.33
N PHE A 130 9.43 -5.93 4.15
CA PHE A 130 9.67 -7.29 4.60
C PHE A 130 10.16 -8.14 3.42
N VAL A 131 11.33 -8.76 3.62
CA VAL A 131 11.90 -9.77 2.75
C VAL A 131 11.61 -11.13 3.37
N CYS A 132 10.72 -11.88 2.74
CA CYS A 132 10.16 -13.11 3.29
C CYS A 132 10.66 -14.30 2.46
N THR A 133 11.48 -15.16 3.07
CA THR A 133 12.05 -16.33 2.39
C THR A 133 11.30 -17.59 2.81
N LYS A 134 10.91 -18.40 1.83
CA LYS A 134 10.40 -19.75 2.10
C LYS A 134 11.59 -20.68 2.36
N PRO A 135 11.72 -21.32 3.53
CA PRO A 135 12.84 -22.20 3.84
C PRO A 135 12.99 -23.34 2.83
N LEU A 136 14.21 -23.89 2.74
CA LEU A 136 14.54 -24.96 1.78
C LEU A 136 13.92 -26.32 2.13
N GLY A 137 13.48 -26.51 3.38
CA GLY A 137 13.05 -27.80 3.94
C GLY A 137 14.18 -28.57 4.62
#